data_AF-A0A366BTP6-F1
#
_entry.id   AF-A0A366BTP6-F1
#
_cell.length_a   1.000
_cell.length_b   1.000
_cell.length_c   1.000
_cell.angle_alpha   90.00
_cell.angle_beta   90.00
_cell.angle_gamma   90.00
#
_symmetry.space_group_name_H-M   'P 1'
#
loop_
_entity.id
_entity.type
_entity.pdbx_description
1 polymer ?
#
loop_
_entity_poly.entity_id
_entity_poly.type
_entity_poly.pdbx_seq_one_letter_code
_entity_poly.pdbx_strand_id
1 'polypeptide(L)'
;MTEMFDDRKAQASAWFRRLRDEIVAAFEALEEAPPPAPVAELPPGRFNVTETRRQSEDGSDAGGGLMSVMRGGRIFEKVGVNVSTVYGTLNPRAQAAMAARKGLEGMKDDPRFWASGLSLVAHMRNPHTPAVHLNTRMFWTPQDWWFGGGTDLNPCLPHDEDTADFHAVLKAHCDRHDLSHYPRFKAWADEYFYVPHRGRVRGVGGIFFDDLNSGDWPADFAFTQDVGRAFLPAFLPLVERRAGTPWTERDREAQLAHRGLYAEYNLLYDRGTRFGLETGHDPEAVLMSMPPLASWP
;
A
#
# COMPACT_ATOMS: atom_id res chain seq x y z
N MET A 1 -14.32 27.67 -2.95
CA MET A 1 -13.33 26.71 -2.39
C MET A 1 -13.78 25.27 -2.55
N THR A 2 -15.07 24.95 -2.35
CA THR A 2 -15.65 23.59 -2.52
C THR A 2 -15.60 23.08 -3.96
N GLU A 3 -16.05 23.85 -4.96
CA GLU A 3 -16.01 23.44 -6.37
C GLU A 3 -14.59 23.13 -6.87
N MET A 4 -13.59 23.93 -6.45
CA MET A 4 -12.17 23.70 -6.78
C MET A 4 -11.67 22.33 -6.30
N PHE A 5 -12.24 21.80 -5.21
CA PHE A 5 -11.86 20.49 -4.70
C PHE A 5 -12.64 19.34 -5.32
N ASP A 6 -13.79 19.58 -5.94
CA ASP A 6 -14.50 18.54 -6.68
C ASP A 6 -13.65 18.03 -7.86
N ASP A 7 -13.05 18.94 -8.62
CA ASP A 7 -12.11 18.60 -9.70
C ASP A 7 -10.86 17.88 -9.19
N ARG A 8 -10.29 18.34 -8.06
CA ARG A 8 -9.09 17.72 -7.45
C ARG A 8 -9.38 16.30 -6.95
N LYS A 9 -10.52 16.09 -6.29
CA LYS A 9 -10.98 14.77 -5.85
C LYS A 9 -11.18 13.83 -7.03
N ALA A 10 -11.79 14.32 -8.12
CA ALA A 10 -12.00 13.54 -9.34
C ALA A 10 -10.67 13.17 -10.02
N GLN A 11 -9.71 14.11 -10.12
CA GLN A 11 -8.38 13.85 -10.67
C GLN A 11 -7.60 12.81 -9.85
N ALA A 12 -7.62 12.93 -8.51
CA ALA A 12 -6.93 12.02 -7.62
C ALA A 12 -7.50 10.60 -7.69
N SER A 13 -8.83 10.43 -7.57
CA SER A 13 -9.45 9.10 -7.64
C SER A 13 -9.27 8.44 -9.01
N ALA A 14 -9.36 9.21 -10.09
CA ALA A 14 -9.09 8.71 -11.44
C ALA A 14 -7.62 8.26 -11.60
N TRP A 15 -6.67 8.97 -11.00
CA TRP A 15 -5.27 8.56 -10.97
C TRP A 15 -5.08 7.24 -10.22
N PHE A 16 -5.59 7.11 -9.00
CA PHE A 16 -5.43 5.88 -8.21
C PHE A 16 -6.05 4.67 -8.90
N ARG A 17 -7.19 4.85 -9.57
CA ARG A 17 -7.82 3.79 -10.37
C ARG A 17 -6.97 3.38 -11.56
N ARG A 18 -6.44 4.34 -12.34
CA ARG A 18 -5.54 4.03 -13.47
C ARG A 18 -4.29 3.30 -13.01
N LEU A 19 -3.65 3.76 -11.94
CA LEU A 19 -2.47 3.10 -11.38
C LEU A 19 -2.78 1.66 -10.92
N ARG A 20 -3.95 1.43 -10.32
CA ARG A 20 -4.41 0.07 -9.98
C ARG A 20 -4.52 -0.79 -11.23
N ASP A 21 -5.13 -0.28 -12.30
CA ASP A 21 -5.35 -1.04 -13.53
C ASP A 21 -4.01 -1.38 -14.21
N GLU A 22 -3.07 -0.43 -14.24
CA GLU A 22 -1.69 -0.65 -14.73
C GLU A 22 -0.96 -1.74 -13.94
N ILE A 23 -1.03 -1.71 -12.61
CA ILE A 23 -0.37 -2.71 -11.75
C ILE A 23 -1.01 -4.08 -11.90
N VAL A 24 -2.34 -4.16 -11.94
CA VAL A 24 -3.06 -5.43 -12.14
C VAL A 24 -2.66 -6.06 -13.48
N ALA A 25 -2.65 -5.27 -14.56
CA ALA A 25 -2.22 -5.76 -15.87
C ALA A 25 -0.77 -6.26 -15.86
N ALA A 26 0.15 -5.52 -15.23
CA ALA A 26 1.55 -5.92 -15.11
C ALA A 26 1.73 -7.22 -14.31
N PHE A 27 0.96 -7.40 -13.23
CA PHE A 27 1.04 -8.60 -12.39
C PHE A 27 0.44 -9.82 -13.07
N GLU A 28 -0.65 -9.69 -13.82
CA GLU A 28 -1.17 -10.78 -14.64
C GLU A 28 -0.22 -11.14 -15.80
N ALA A 29 0.49 -10.16 -16.38
CA ALA A 29 1.51 -10.42 -17.38
C ALA A 29 2.69 -11.24 -16.81
N LEU A 30 3.10 -10.98 -15.56
CA LEU A 30 4.12 -11.80 -14.88
C LEU A 30 3.66 -13.24 -14.65
N GLU A 31 2.38 -13.45 -14.33
CA GLU A 31 1.81 -14.80 -14.16
C GLU A 31 1.71 -15.58 -15.49
N GLU A 32 1.45 -14.86 -16.59
CA GLU A 32 1.35 -15.39 -17.96
C GLU A 32 2.69 -15.70 -18.61
N ALA A 33 3.75 -15.02 -18.18
CA ALA A 33 5.09 -15.27 -18.68
C ALA A 33 5.47 -16.76 -18.48
N PRO A 34 6.36 -17.31 -19.33
CA PRO A 34 6.81 -18.69 -19.21
C PRO A 34 7.23 -18.99 -17.77
N PRO A 35 6.59 -19.98 -17.11
CA PRO A 35 6.74 -20.14 -15.68
C PRO A 35 8.14 -20.65 -15.34
N PRO A 36 8.74 -20.17 -14.25
CA PRO A 36 9.99 -20.74 -13.79
C PRO A 36 9.81 -22.20 -13.38
N ALA A 37 10.85 -23.02 -13.53
CA ALA A 37 10.79 -24.47 -13.32
C ALA A 37 10.12 -24.92 -12.00
N PRO A 38 10.35 -24.27 -10.83
CA PRO A 38 9.72 -24.68 -9.57
C PRO A 38 8.19 -24.58 -9.53
N VAL A 39 7.57 -23.85 -10.47
CA VAL A 39 6.13 -23.57 -10.50
C VAL A 39 5.51 -23.84 -11.87
N ALA A 40 6.23 -24.52 -12.76
CA ALA A 40 5.83 -24.72 -14.15
C ALA A 40 4.47 -25.41 -14.33
N GLU A 41 4.10 -26.27 -13.38
CA GLU A 41 2.86 -27.05 -13.40
C GLU A 41 1.64 -26.26 -12.89
N LEU A 42 1.86 -25.13 -12.21
CA LEU A 42 0.75 -24.31 -11.71
C LEU A 42 0.10 -23.52 -12.85
N PRO A 43 -1.22 -23.27 -12.84
CA PRO A 43 -1.84 -22.34 -13.77
C PRO A 43 -1.46 -20.88 -13.43
N PRO A 44 -1.50 -19.95 -14.42
CA PRO A 44 -1.28 -18.54 -14.14
C PRO A 44 -2.39 -18.00 -13.22
N GLY A 45 -1.99 -17.21 -12.24
CA GLY A 45 -2.93 -16.51 -11.36
C GLY A 45 -3.75 -15.46 -12.10
N ARG A 46 -4.98 -15.23 -11.62
CA ARG A 46 -5.87 -14.16 -12.08
C ARG A 46 -6.43 -13.39 -10.91
N PHE A 47 -6.66 -12.09 -11.10
CA PHE A 47 -7.38 -11.31 -10.10
C PHE A 47 -8.87 -11.62 -10.15
N ASN A 48 -9.43 -11.98 -9.01
CA ASN A 48 -10.86 -11.84 -8.77
C ASN A 48 -11.12 -10.39 -8.38
N VAL A 49 -11.94 -9.69 -9.17
CA VAL A 49 -12.29 -8.28 -8.94
C VAL A 49 -13.73 -8.20 -8.42
N THR A 50 -13.89 -7.64 -7.23
CA THR A 50 -15.19 -7.44 -6.59
C THR A 50 -15.42 -5.94 -6.33
N GLU A 51 -16.60 -5.44 -6.70
CA GLU A 51 -17.02 -4.09 -6.33
C GLU A 51 -17.38 -4.06 -4.84
N THR A 52 -16.82 -3.11 -4.10
CA THR A 52 -17.16 -2.87 -2.69
C THR A 52 -17.99 -1.59 -2.58
N ARG A 53 -18.94 -1.58 -1.63
CA ARG A 53 -19.79 -0.44 -1.35
C ARG A 53 -19.80 -0.17 0.15
N ARG A 54 -19.87 1.10 0.53
CA ARG A 54 -19.98 1.54 1.91
C ARG A 54 -21.28 2.31 2.06
N GLN A 55 -21.96 2.09 3.17
CA GLN A 55 -23.14 2.84 3.56
C GLN A 55 -22.86 3.59 4.86
N SER A 56 -23.45 4.77 4.99
CA SER A 56 -23.49 5.52 6.25
C SER A 56 -24.50 4.90 7.21
N GLU A 57 -24.48 5.32 8.48
CA GLU A 57 -25.44 4.85 9.50
C GLU A 57 -26.90 5.13 9.13
N ASP A 58 -27.16 6.19 8.36
CA ASP A 58 -28.48 6.57 7.85
C ASP A 58 -28.86 5.85 6.54
N GLY A 59 -28.02 4.93 6.06
CA GLY A 59 -28.23 4.17 4.82
C GLY A 59 -27.85 4.92 3.54
N SER A 60 -27.36 6.17 3.63
CA SER A 60 -26.88 6.92 2.47
C SER A 60 -25.60 6.31 1.88
N ASP A 61 -25.36 6.57 0.60
CA ASP A 61 -24.13 6.15 -0.08
C ASP A 61 -22.91 6.84 0.54
N ALA A 62 -21.90 6.04 0.89
CA ALA A 62 -20.65 6.49 1.51
C ALA A 62 -19.44 6.12 0.65
N GLY A 63 -19.68 5.81 -0.63
CA GLY A 63 -18.67 5.43 -1.61
C GLY A 63 -18.39 3.92 -1.62
N GLY A 64 -17.17 3.55 -1.99
CA GLY A 64 -16.82 2.15 -2.24
C GLY A 64 -15.48 2.00 -2.95
N GLY A 65 -15.33 0.93 -3.71
CA GLY A 65 -14.08 0.65 -4.40
C GLY A 65 -14.08 -0.62 -5.22
N LEU A 66 -12.88 -1.01 -5.65
CA LEU A 66 -12.62 -2.29 -6.28
C LEU A 66 -11.59 -3.04 -5.43
N MET A 67 -11.99 -4.22 -4.98
CA MET A 67 -11.08 -5.17 -4.36
C MET A 67 -10.60 -6.14 -5.43
N SER A 68 -9.29 -6.23 -5.64
CA SER A 68 -8.70 -7.13 -6.63
C SER A 68 -7.78 -8.09 -5.90
N VAL A 69 -8.12 -9.37 -5.84
CA VAL A 69 -7.33 -10.36 -5.12
C VAL A 69 -6.99 -11.54 -6.02
N MET A 70 -5.71 -11.89 -6.06
CA MET A 70 -5.22 -13.12 -6.66
C MET A 70 -4.68 -14.03 -5.55
N ARG A 71 -5.01 -15.32 -5.63
CA ARG A 71 -4.57 -16.35 -4.69
C ARG A 71 -4.08 -17.55 -5.46
N GLY A 72 -2.99 -18.16 -4.98
CA GLY A 72 -2.46 -19.38 -5.57
C GLY A 72 -1.78 -19.20 -6.93
N GLY A 73 -1.39 -17.97 -7.31
CA GLY A 73 -0.61 -17.71 -8.52
C GLY A 73 0.80 -18.31 -8.46
N ARG A 74 1.46 -18.40 -9.60
CA ARG A 74 2.84 -18.90 -9.80
C ARG A 74 3.87 -17.99 -9.16
N ILE A 75 3.69 -16.68 -9.33
CA ILE A 75 4.56 -15.62 -8.85
C ILE A 75 4.03 -15.09 -7.51
N PHE A 76 2.73 -14.81 -7.48
CA PHE A 76 2.05 -14.27 -6.31
C PHE A 76 1.28 -15.37 -5.59
N GLU A 77 1.75 -15.79 -4.42
CA GLU A 77 1.01 -16.76 -3.61
C GLU A 77 -0.30 -16.13 -3.09
N LYS A 78 -0.24 -14.85 -2.72
CA LYS A 78 -1.40 -13.99 -2.49
C LYS A 78 -1.02 -12.55 -2.79
N VAL A 79 -1.83 -11.85 -3.59
CA VAL A 79 -1.67 -10.42 -3.80
C VAL A 79 -3.03 -9.77 -3.82
N GLY A 80 -3.13 -8.56 -3.26
CA GLY A 80 -4.26 -7.70 -3.53
C GLY A 80 -3.86 -6.31 -3.93
N VAL A 81 -4.63 -5.72 -4.84
CA VAL A 81 -4.46 -4.38 -5.40
C VAL A 81 -5.82 -3.70 -5.37
N ASN A 82 -6.05 -2.95 -4.29
CA ASN A 82 -7.34 -2.36 -3.99
C ASN A 82 -7.32 -0.86 -4.28
N VAL A 83 -8.43 -0.34 -4.79
CA VAL A 83 -8.67 1.10 -4.90
C VAL A 83 -9.99 1.42 -4.22
N SER A 84 -10.07 2.54 -3.51
CA SER A 84 -11.31 3.00 -2.89
C SER A 84 -11.48 4.51 -3.02
N THR A 85 -12.74 4.94 -2.98
CA THR A 85 -13.15 6.34 -2.79
C THR A 85 -14.33 6.32 -1.84
N VAL A 86 -14.14 6.89 -0.65
CA VAL A 86 -15.14 6.91 0.43
C VAL A 86 -15.35 8.34 0.90
N TYR A 87 -16.56 8.63 1.37
CA TYR A 87 -16.95 9.95 1.85
C TYR A 87 -18.06 9.82 2.89
N GLY A 88 -18.30 10.90 3.62
CA GLY A 88 -19.34 10.96 4.65
C GLY A 88 -18.97 11.97 5.72
N THR A 89 -19.39 11.69 6.95
CA THR A 89 -19.06 12.49 8.13
C THR A 89 -18.16 11.70 9.08
N LEU A 90 -17.15 12.38 9.64
CA LEU A 90 -16.26 11.79 10.63
C LEU A 90 -17.01 11.60 11.95
N ASN A 91 -16.89 10.42 12.57
CA ASN A 91 -17.41 10.21 13.91
C ASN A 91 -16.63 11.03 14.97
N PRO A 92 -17.18 11.28 16.17
CA PRO A 92 -16.53 12.13 17.17
C PRO A 92 -15.12 11.70 17.57
N ARG A 93 -14.84 10.39 17.56
CA ARG A 93 -13.50 9.85 17.86
C ARG A 93 -12.49 10.20 16.77
N ALA A 94 -12.89 10.06 15.50
CA ALA A 94 -12.07 10.43 14.35
C ALA A 94 -11.85 11.95 14.29
N GLN A 95 -12.87 12.75 14.58
CA GLN A 95 -12.74 14.22 14.71
C GLN A 95 -11.70 14.60 15.78
N ALA A 96 -11.80 14.00 16.98
CA ALA A 96 -10.86 14.26 18.07
C ALA A 96 -9.42 13.86 17.71
N ALA A 97 -9.25 12.69 17.07
CA ALA A 97 -7.94 12.23 16.62
C ALA A 97 -7.32 13.15 15.56
N MET A 98 -8.11 13.62 14.58
CA MET A 98 -7.64 14.54 13.55
C MET A 98 -7.32 15.93 14.11
N ALA A 99 -8.20 16.48 14.96
CA ALA A 99 -7.97 17.75 15.62
C ALA A 99 -6.70 17.73 16.49
N ALA A 100 -6.47 16.66 17.27
CA ALA A 100 -5.26 16.52 18.08
C ALA A 100 -3.98 16.38 17.24
N ARG A 101 -4.05 15.69 16.10
CA ARG A 101 -2.90 15.46 15.22
C ARG A 101 -2.52 16.70 14.41
N LYS A 102 -3.50 17.44 13.91
CA LYS A 102 -3.31 18.51 12.91
C LYS A 102 -3.62 19.91 13.42
N GLY A 103 -4.19 20.05 14.61
CA GLY A 103 -4.63 21.34 15.15
C GLY A 103 -5.79 21.96 14.36
N LEU A 104 -6.63 21.13 13.72
CA LEU A 104 -7.74 21.63 12.89
C LEU A 104 -8.88 22.17 13.77
N GLU A 105 -9.05 23.48 13.76
CA GLU A 105 -10.24 24.16 14.28
C GLU A 105 -11.43 23.99 13.33
N GLY A 106 -12.67 24.02 13.83
CA GLY A 106 -13.87 23.96 13.00
C GLY A 106 -14.29 22.58 12.46
N MET A 107 -13.57 21.50 12.82
CA MET A 107 -13.95 20.12 12.43
C MET A 107 -15.30 19.67 13.02
N LYS A 108 -15.69 20.24 14.17
CA LYS A 108 -17.01 19.98 14.78
C LYS A 108 -18.15 20.63 14.00
N ASP A 109 -17.88 21.75 13.33
CA ASP A 109 -18.89 22.53 12.62
C ASP A 109 -19.18 21.95 11.24
N ASP A 110 -18.17 21.35 10.60
CA ASP A 110 -18.33 20.62 9.33
C ASP A 110 -17.42 19.37 9.31
N PRO A 111 -17.94 18.20 9.76
CA PRO A 111 -17.16 16.97 9.89
C PRO A 111 -17.12 16.17 8.59
N ARG A 112 -17.47 16.76 7.44
CA ARG A 112 -17.44 16.06 6.15
C ARG A 112 -16.02 15.65 5.80
N PHE A 113 -15.89 14.48 5.20
CA PHE A 113 -14.61 14.02 4.66
C PHE A 113 -14.79 13.31 3.32
N TRP A 114 -13.68 13.24 2.60
CA TRP A 114 -13.51 12.42 1.43
C TRP A 114 -12.11 11.81 1.47
N ALA A 115 -11.99 10.54 1.07
CA ALA A 115 -10.71 9.87 0.96
C ALA A 115 -10.70 8.95 -0.26
N SER A 116 -9.62 8.95 -1.02
CA SER A 116 -9.38 7.98 -2.08
C SER A 116 -7.94 7.52 -2.06
N GLY A 117 -7.71 6.28 -2.46
CA GLY A 117 -6.35 5.76 -2.55
C GLY A 117 -6.28 4.38 -3.15
N LEU A 118 -5.06 4.00 -3.49
CA LEU A 118 -4.63 2.67 -3.87
C LEU A 118 -3.86 2.04 -2.71
N SER A 119 -4.13 0.77 -2.43
CA SER A 119 -3.37 -0.04 -1.49
C SER A 119 -3.07 -1.41 -2.09
N LEU A 120 -1.82 -1.85 -1.96
CA LEU A 120 -1.33 -3.11 -2.50
C LEU A 120 -0.44 -3.81 -1.48
N VAL A 121 -0.63 -5.11 -1.36
CA VAL A 121 0.32 -6.01 -0.70
C VAL A 121 0.49 -7.26 -1.56
N ALA A 122 1.73 -7.62 -1.87
CA ALA A 122 2.06 -8.81 -2.62
C ALA A 122 2.93 -9.76 -1.77
N HIS A 123 2.41 -10.96 -1.51
CA HIS A 123 3.11 -12.07 -0.89
C HIS A 123 3.57 -13.04 -1.98
N MET A 124 4.88 -13.07 -2.19
CA MET A 124 5.49 -13.83 -3.28
C MET A 124 5.54 -15.32 -2.97
N ARG A 125 5.43 -16.17 -3.98
CA ARG A 125 5.57 -17.62 -3.80
C ARG A 125 7.01 -18.02 -3.51
N ASN A 126 7.95 -17.50 -4.28
CA ASN A 126 9.37 -17.81 -4.12
C ASN A 126 9.96 -17.03 -2.91
N PRO A 127 10.59 -17.69 -1.92
CA PRO A 127 11.24 -17.03 -0.77
C PRO A 127 12.30 -15.99 -1.14
N HIS A 128 12.98 -16.16 -2.28
CA HIS A 128 13.99 -15.22 -2.77
C HIS A 128 13.38 -13.96 -3.40
N THR A 129 12.08 -13.97 -3.70
CA THR A 129 11.39 -12.78 -4.20
C THR A 129 10.78 -12.01 -3.02
N PRO A 130 11.14 -10.73 -2.82
CA PRO A 130 10.67 -9.95 -1.67
C PRO A 130 9.17 -9.69 -1.74
N ALA A 131 8.48 -9.77 -0.59
CA ALA A 131 7.14 -9.22 -0.47
C ALA A 131 7.21 -7.69 -0.58
N VAL A 132 6.16 -7.06 -1.08
CA VAL A 132 6.13 -5.59 -1.27
C VAL A 132 4.77 -5.02 -0.87
N HIS A 133 4.81 -3.79 -0.36
CA HIS A 133 3.63 -2.98 -0.10
C HIS A 133 3.72 -1.65 -0.86
N LEU A 134 2.57 -1.15 -1.31
CA LEU A 134 2.41 0.18 -1.88
C LEU A 134 1.11 0.79 -1.35
N ASN A 135 1.17 2.04 -0.92
CA ASN A 135 0.00 2.86 -0.67
C ASN A 135 0.18 4.25 -1.29
N THR A 136 -0.85 4.78 -1.93
CA THR A 136 -0.95 6.21 -2.25
C THR A 136 -2.38 6.64 -2.01
N ARG A 137 -2.57 7.78 -1.32
CA ARG A 137 -3.91 8.24 -0.92
C ARG A 137 -3.97 9.76 -0.82
N MET A 138 -5.17 10.27 -0.93
CA MET A 138 -5.53 11.65 -0.62
C MET A 138 -6.67 11.64 0.40
N PHE A 139 -6.56 12.53 1.39
CA PHE A 139 -7.63 12.83 2.32
C PHE A 139 -8.03 14.29 2.16
N TRP A 140 -9.32 14.58 2.32
CA TRP A 140 -9.87 15.92 2.26
C TRP A 140 -10.96 16.10 3.31
N THR A 141 -10.97 17.25 3.96
CA THR A 141 -12.08 17.81 4.72
C THR A 141 -12.28 19.27 4.29
N PRO A 142 -13.39 19.92 4.66
CA PRO A 142 -13.59 21.33 4.40
C PRO A 142 -12.48 22.25 4.96
N GLN A 143 -11.77 21.79 5.99
CA GLN A 143 -10.73 22.55 6.70
C GLN A 143 -9.32 22.28 6.15
N ASP A 144 -9.05 21.09 5.61
CA ASP A 144 -7.70 20.70 5.20
C ASP A 144 -7.69 19.56 4.16
N TRP A 145 -6.54 19.31 3.57
CA TRP A 145 -6.29 18.18 2.69
C TRP A 145 -4.85 17.72 2.84
N TRP A 146 -4.57 16.47 2.53
CA TRP A 146 -3.20 15.98 2.46
C TRP A 146 -3.10 14.72 1.62
N PHE A 147 -1.91 14.49 1.08
CA PHE A 147 -1.53 13.21 0.54
C PHE A 147 -0.75 12.39 1.57
N GLY A 148 -0.80 11.07 1.37
CA GLY A 148 0.02 10.13 2.10
C GLY A 148 0.29 8.91 1.24
N GLY A 149 1.29 8.14 1.61
CA GLY A 149 1.65 6.95 0.85
C GLY A 149 3.06 6.49 1.11
N GLY A 150 3.56 5.71 0.17
CA GLY A 150 4.86 5.09 0.25
C GLY A 150 4.86 3.69 -0.34
N THR A 151 6.04 3.13 -0.45
CA THR A 151 6.24 1.73 -0.82
C THR A 151 7.42 1.19 -0.04
N ASP A 152 7.33 -0.06 0.39
CA ASP A 152 8.35 -0.71 1.19
C ASP A 152 8.53 -2.18 0.81
N LEU A 153 9.78 -2.62 0.86
CA LEU A 153 10.24 -3.94 0.42
C LEU A 153 10.54 -4.82 1.65
N ASN A 154 10.04 -6.05 1.63
CA ASN A 154 10.05 -6.98 2.77
C ASN A 154 10.66 -8.33 2.35
N PRO A 155 11.98 -8.40 2.10
CA PRO A 155 12.66 -9.64 1.79
C PRO A 155 12.77 -10.52 3.05
N CYS A 156 12.30 -11.77 2.96
CA CYS A 156 12.60 -12.76 4.01
C CYS A 156 14.04 -13.27 3.91
N LEU A 157 14.61 -13.28 2.70
CA LEU A 157 16.00 -13.54 2.38
C LEU A 157 16.55 -12.31 1.65
N PRO A 158 17.31 -11.42 2.32
CA PRO A 158 17.74 -10.17 1.73
C PRO A 158 18.86 -10.36 0.69
N HIS A 159 18.76 -9.61 -0.40
CA HIS A 159 19.80 -9.42 -1.41
C HIS A 159 20.15 -7.93 -1.46
N ASP A 160 21.43 -7.60 -1.32
CA ASP A 160 21.89 -6.20 -1.25
C ASP A 160 21.63 -5.49 -2.58
N GLU A 161 21.79 -6.17 -3.71
CA GLU A 161 21.51 -5.62 -5.03
C GLU A 161 20.02 -5.33 -5.25
N ASP A 162 19.10 -6.17 -4.73
CA ASP A 162 17.66 -5.92 -4.82
C ASP A 162 17.26 -4.69 -4.02
N THR A 163 17.86 -4.54 -2.83
CA THR A 163 17.64 -3.39 -1.96
C THR A 163 18.16 -2.11 -2.60
N ALA A 164 19.37 -2.13 -3.15
CA ALA A 164 19.99 -0.99 -3.81
C ALA A 164 19.18 -0.54 -5.04
N ASP A 165 18.80 -1.48 -5.91
CA ASP A 165 18.02 -1.19 -7.12
C ASP A 165 16.65 -0.58 -6.78
N PHE A 166 15.94 -1.15 -5.80
CA PHE A 166 14.65 -0.64 -5.34
C PHE A 166 14.77 0.81 -4.86
N HIS A 167 15.70 1.07 -3.95
CA HIS A 167 15.92 2.40 -3.37
C HIS A 167 16.43 3.42 -4.39
N ALA A 168 17.23 3.01 -5.38
CA ALA A 168 17.70 3.88 -6.45
C ALA A 168 16.54 4.42 -7.30
N VAL A 169 15.57 3.58 -7.65
CA VAL A 169 14.38 4.00 -8.41
C VAL A 169 13.52 4.96 -7.58
N LEU A 170 13.30 4.66 -6.31
CA LEU A 170 12.53 5.54 -5.42
C LEU A 170 13.20 6.91 -5.28
N LYS A 171 14.51 6.93 -5.03
CA LYS A 171 15.29 8.17 -4.93
C LYS A 171 15.19 8.99 -6.21
N ALA A 172 15.38 8.37 -7.37
CA ALA A 172 15.33 9.06 -8.65
C ALA A 172 13.96 9.71 -8.93
N HIS A 173 12.85 9.13 -8.45
CA HIS A 173 11.53 9.73 -8.57
C HIS A 173 11.30 10.84 -7.53
N CYS A 174 11.75 10.66 -6.29
CA CYS A 174 11.66 11.71 -5.27
C CYS A 174 12.47 12.96 -5.65
N ASP A 175 13.69 12.77 -6.17
CA ASP A 175 14.63 13.85 -6.53
C ASP A 175 14.09 14.78 -7.64
N ARG A 176 13.06 14.37 -8.40
CA ARG A 176 12.40 15.22 -9.41
C ARG A 176 11.59 16.37 -8.79
N HIS A 177 11.23 16.24 -7.52
CA HIS A 177 10.39 17.20 -6.79
C HIS A 177 11.23 18.01 -5.81
N ASP A 178 11.96 17.31 -4.93
CA ASP A 178 12.84 17.92 -3.94
C ASP A 178 13.89 16.89 -3.48
N LEU A 179 15.17 17.27 -3.46
CA LEU A 179 16.28 16.39 -3.08
C LEU A 179 16.22 15.94 -1.61
N SER A 180 15.46 16.63 -0.76
CA SER A 180 15.21 16.27 0.64
C SER A 180 14.11 15.21 0.80
N HIS A 181 13.27 14.99 -0.21
CA HIS A 181 12.15 14.04 -0.12
C HIS A 181 12.63 12.62 0.17
N TYR A 182 13.59 12.09 -0.61
CA TYR A 182 14.04 10.71 -0.40
C TYR A 182 14.67 10.51 0.98
N PRO A 183 15.68 11.30 1.42
CA PRO A 183 16.26 11.13 2.75
C PRO A 183 15.21 11.19 3.88
N ARG A 184 14.27 12.14 3.80
CA ARG A 184 13.20 12.32 4.79
C ARG A 184 12.24 11.14 4.82
N PHE A 185 11.71 10.75 3.66
CA PHE A 185 10.70 9.70 3.57
C PHE A 185 11.26 8.29 3.75
N LYS A 186 12.54 8.09 3.42
CA LYS A 186 13.27 6.87 3.77
C LYS A 186 13.42 6.73 5.28
N ALA A 187 13.93 7.76 5.95
CA ALA A 187 14.06 7.75 7.42
C ALA A 187 12.70 7.49 8.10
N TRP A 188 11.63 8.11 7.60
CA TRP A 188 10.29 7.88 8.12
C TRP A 188 9.80 6.45 7.88
N ALA A 189 10.13 5.83 6.75
CA ALA A 189 9.80 4.42 6.50
C ALA A 189 10.50 3.49 7.51
N ASP A 190 11.77 3.74 7.82
CA ASP A 190 12.52 2.93 8.80
C ASP A 190 11.87 2.99 10.19
N GLU A 191 11.42 4.18 10.60
CA GLU A 191 10.72 4.39 11.88
C GLU A 191 9.32 3.78 11.88
N TYR A 192 8.55 4.00 10.80
CA TYR A 192 7.17 3.56 10.72
C TYR A 192 7.07 2.03 10.74
N PHE A 193 7.89 1.34 9.94
CA PHE A 193 7.85 -0.12 9.81
C PHE A 193 8.72 -0.87 10.82
N TYR A 194 9.10 -0.20 11.93
CA TYR A 194 9.78 -0.85 13.04
C TYR A 194 8.81 -1.75 13.82
N VAL A 195 9.30 -2.89 14.31
CA VAL A 195 8.56 -3.84 15.15
C VAL A 195 9.12 -3.80 16.57
N PRO A 196 8.59 -2.93 17.46
CA PRO A 196 9.19 -2.66 18.78
C PRO A 196 9.45 -3.91 19.62
N HIS A 197 8.48 -4.80 19.71
CA HIS A 197 8.60 -6.01 20.53
C HIS A 197 9.57 -7.06 19.96
N ARG A 198 10.04 -6.89 18.71
CA ARG A 198 11.05 -7.74 18.06
C ARG A 198 12.40 -7.04 17.89
N GLY A 199 12.49 -5.75 18.22
CA GLY A 199 13.74 -5.00 18.15
C GLY A 199 14.30 -4.81 16.72
N ARG A 200 13.45 -4.90 15.68
CA ARG A 200 13.89 -4.87 14.28
C ARG A 200 12.84 -4.27 13.35
N VAL A 201 13.28 -3.80 12.18
CA VAL A 201 12.38 -3.42 11.08
C VAL A 201 11.75 -4.63 10.40
N ARG A 202 10.55 -4.44 9.83
CA ARG A 202 9.77 -5.47 9.11
C ARG A 202 10.41 -5.90 7.78
N GLY A 203 11.25 -5.06 7.18
CA GLY A 203 11.86 -5.29 5.87
C GLY A 203 13.10 -4.40 5.68
N VAL A 204 13.38 -4.00 4.44
CA VAL A 204 14.49 -3.08 4.09
C VAL A 204 14.00 -1.65 3.82
N GLY A 205 12.78 -1.35 4.29
CA GLY A 205 12.15 -0.04 4.16
C GLY A 205 11.84 0.32 2.71
N GLY A 206 11.91 1.61 2.40
CA GLY A 206 11.53 2.20 1.13
C GLY A 206 11.31 3.69 1.36
N ILE A 207 10.12 4.20 1.04
CA ILE A 207 9.71 5.54 1.43
C ILE A 207 8.33 5.49 2.10
N PHE A 208 8.11 6.36 3.08
CA PHE A 208 6.83 6.58 3.73
C PHE A 208 6.59 8.07 3.94
N PHE A 209 5.40 8.52 3.62
CA PHE A 209 4.96 9.88 3.88
C PHE A 209 3.49 9.90 4.29
N ASP A 210 3.16 10.86 5.13
CA ASP A 210 1.80 11.19 5.50
C ASP A 210 1.74 12.70 5.72
N ASP A 211 0.53 13.25 5.82
CA ASP A 211 0.34 14.67 6.09
C ASP A 211 1.01 15.61 5.07
N LEU A 212 1.29 15.14 3.84
CA LEU A 212 1.88 15.96 2.80
C LEU A 212 0.86 17.00 2.32
N ASN A 213 1.06 18.22 2.75
CA ASN A 213 0.35 19.42 2.33
C ASN A 213 1.33 20.60 2.41
N SER A 214 1.93 20.96 1.27
CA SER A 214 2.82 22.12 1.12
C SER A 214 2.06 23.43 0.92
N GLY A 215 0.73 23.37 0.79
CA GLY A 215 -0.10 24.45 0.30
C GLY A 215 -0.27 24.46 -1.23
N ASP A 216 0.54 23.69 -1.97
CA ASP A 216 0.49 23.53 -3.42
C ASP A 216 -0.02 22.14 -3.80
N TRP A 217 -1.34 22.03 -4.01
CA TRP A 217 -1.97 20.76 -4.36
C TRP A 217 -1.44 20.15 -5.67
N PRO A 218 -1.30 20.90 -6.78
CA PRO A 218 -0.66 20.37 -7.99
C PRO A 218 0.72 19.76 -7.75
N ALA A 219 1.59 20.41 -6.97
CA ALA A 219 2.92 19.89 -6.66
C ALA A 219 2.86 18.61 -5.81
N ASP A 220 2.08 18.60 -4.74
CA ASP A 220 1.95 17.43 -3.86
C ASP A 220 1.28 16.25 -4.57
N PHE A 221 0.33 16.53 -5.46
CA PHE A 221 -0.28 15.51 -6.30
C PHE A 221 0.72 14.95 -7.31
N ALA A 222 1.51 15.80 -7.98
CA ALA A 222 2.54 15.36 -8.91
C ALA A 222 3.58 14.46 -8.23
N PHE A 223 4.01 14.81 -7.00
CA PHE A 223 4.88 13.96 -6.20
C PHE A 223 4.22 12.60 -5.88
N THR A 224 2.96 12.61 -5.45
CA THR A 224 2.20 11.39 -5.16
C THR A 224 2.06 10.50 -6.41
N GLN A 225 1.88 11.11 -7.59
CA GLN A 225 1.85 10.38 -8.86
C GLN A 225 3.20 9.74 -9.16
N ASP A 226 4.31 10.46 -9.00
CA ASP A 226 5.64 9.92 -9.23
C ASP A 226 6.02 8.79 -8.25
N VAL A 227 5.57 8.85 -6.99
CA VAL A 227 5.70 7.71 -6.07
C VAL A 227 4.95 6.48 -6.61
N GLY A 228 3.73 6.65 -7.12
CA GLY A 228 2.98 5.57 -7.75
C GLY A 228 3.67 5.02 -9.00
N ARG A 229 4.20 5.89 -9.87
CA ARG A 229 4.91 5.52 -11.10
C ARG A 229 6.24 4.81 -10.83
N ALA A 230 6.89 5.11 -9.71
CA ALA A 230 8.14 4.47 -9.31
C ALA A 230 7.97 2.98 -9.00
N PHE A 231 6.76 2.54 -8.60
CA PHE A 231 6.53 1.20 -8.08
C PHE A 231 6.89 0.08 -9.06
N LEU A 232 6.31 0.07 -10.27
CA LEU A 232 6.54 -1.01 -11.23
C LEU A 232 8.02 -1.08 -11.68
N PRO A 233 8.69 0.04 -12.06
CA PRO A 233 10.11 0.02 -12.37
C PRO A 233 11.01 -0.41 -11.20
N ALA A 234 10.59 -0.15 -9.95
CA ALA A 234 11.36 -0.57 -8.77
C ALA A 234 11.17 -2.05 -8.45
N PHE A 235 9.99 -2.62 -8.72
CA PHE A 235 9.62 -3.96 -8.25
C PHE A 235 9.71 -5.05 -9.31
N LEU A 236 9.24 -4.82 -10.54
CA LEU A 236 9.20 -5.86 -11.58
C LEU A 236 10.57 -6.49 -11.88
N PRO A 237 11.67 -5.72 -12.00
CA PRO A 237 13.00 -6.32 -12.24
C PRO A 237 13.44 -7.27 -11.12
N LEU A 238 13.05 -7.01 -9.88
CA LEU A 238 13.35 -7.89 -8.74
C LEU A 238 12.60 -9.21 -8.85
N VAL A 239 11.33 -9.15 -9.26
CA VAL A 239 10.50 -10.34 -9.47
C VAL A 239 11.06 -11.19 -10.59
N GLU A 240 11.37 -10.59 -11.74
CA GLU A 240 11.94 -11.29 -12.90
C GLU A 240 13.28 -11.95 -12.55
N ARG A 241 14.12 -11.27 -11.78
CA ARG A 241 15.42 -11.79 -11.32
C ARG A 241 15.27 -12.98 -10.35
N ARG A 242 14.27 -12.95 -9.46
CA ARG A 242 14.20 -13.87 -8.31
C ARG A 242 13.20 -15.00 -8.46
N ALA A 243 12.12 -14.83 -9.23
CA ALA A 243 11.00 -15.77 -9.27
C ALA A 243 11.42 -17.20 -9.67
N GLY A 244 12.48 -17.34 -10.48
CA GLY A 244 13.04 -18.63 -10.89
C GLY A 244 14.13 -19.24 -10.01
N THR A 245 14.50 -18.57 -8.91
CA THR A 245 15.58 -19.05 -8.03
C THR A 245 15.15 -20.35 -7.34
N PRO A 246 15.91 -21.44 -7.44
CA PRO A 246 15.65 -22.65 -6.65
C PRO A 246 15.64 -22.34 -5.16
N TRP A 247 14.74 -22.97 -4.39
CA TRP A 247 14.62 -22.77 -2.95
C TRP A 247 14.47 -24.11 -2.24
N THR A 248 14.87 -24.14 -0.98
CA THR A 248 14.86 -25.30 -0.09
C THR A 248 13.75 -25.18 0.95
N GLU A 249 13.40 -26.25 1.64
CA GLU A 249 12.41 -26.19 2.73
C GLU A 249 12.80 -25.15 3.80
N ARG A 250 14.11 -25.01 4.09
CA ARG A 250 14.63 -23.99 5.01
C ARG A 250 14.35 -22.56 4.54
N ASP A 251 14.44 -22.30 3.23
CA ASP A 251 14.10 -20.99 2.66
C ASP A 251 12.61 -20.69 2.84
N ARG A 252 11.77 -21.72 2.68
CA ARG A 252 10.32 -21.61 2.91
C ARG A 252 9.98 -21.41 4.38
N GLU A 253 10.63 -22.13 5.29
CA GLU A 253 10.49 -21.91 6.74
C GLU A 253 10.86 -20.47 7.13
N ALA A 254 11.96 -19.94 6.59
CA ALA A 254 12.37 -18.55 6.79
C ALA A 254 11.31 -17.57 6.26
N GLN A 255 10.72 -17.85 5.10
CA GLN A 255 9.64 -17.07 4.53
C GLN A 255 8.38 -17.07 5.43
N LEU A 256 7.98 -18.23 5.94
CA LEU A 256 6.80 -18.36 6.80
C LEU A 256 7.00 -17.66 8.15
N ALA A 257 8.19 -17.75 8.74
CA ALA A 257 8.54 -17.03 9.97
C ALA A 257 8.56 -15.50 9.74
N HIS A 258 9.12 -15.05 8.61
CA HIS A 258 9.10 -13.63 8.24
C HIS A 258 7.67 -13.11 7.97
N ARG A 259 6.80 -13.94 7.39
CA ARG A 259 5.36 -13.64 7.25
C ARG A 259 4.66 -13.54 8.60
N GLY A 260 5.10 -14.29 9.62
CA GLY A 260 4.68 -14.12 11.02
C GLY A 260 5.01 -12.73 11.55
N LEU A 261 6.25 -12.25 11.34
CA LEU A 261 6.66 -10.88 11.69
C LEU A 261 5.81 -9.82 10.96
N TYR A 262 5.50 -10.06 9.68
CA TYR A 262 4.66 -9.16 8.88
C TYR A 262 3.22 -9.08 9.44
N ALA A 263 2.64 -10.21 9.84
CA ALA A 263 1.33 -10.28 10.46
C ALA A 263 1.32 -9.59 11.84
N GLU A 264 2.34 -9.82 12.67
CA GLU A 264 2.51 -9.14 13.97
C GLU A 264 2.49 -7.62 13.79
N TYR A 265 3.27 -7.08 12.84
CA TYR A 265 3.30 -5.64 12.60
C TYR A 265 1.93 -5.09 12.19
N ASN A 266 1.28 -5.72 11.21
CA ASN A 266 0.02 -5.19 10.68
C ASN A 266 -1.11 -5.25 11.71
N LEU A 267 -1.16 -6.30 12.54
CA LEU A 267 -2.22 -6.43 13.55
C LEU A 267 -1.99 -5.54 14.77
N LEU A 268 -0.73 -5.27 15.15
CA LEU A 268 -0.41 -4.55 16.38
C LEU A 268 -0.11 -3.06 16.18
N TYR A 269 0.53 -2.70 15.06
CA TYR A 269 1.12 -1.37 14.87
C TYR A 269 0.62 -0.61 13.65
N ASP A 270 0.21 -1.30 12.58
CA ASP A 270 -0.26 -0.60 11.39
C ASP A 270 -1.55 0.18 11.67
N ARG A 271 -1.43 1.51 11.58
CA ARG A 271 -2.54 2.44 11.86
C ARG A 271 -3.72 2.21 10.92
N GLY A 272 -3.45 1.88 9.65
CA GLY A 272 -4.49 1.65 8.64
C GLY A 272 -5.34 0.42 8.95
N THR A 273 -4.70 -0.70 9.26
CA THR A 273 -5.34 -1.97 9.61
C THR A 273 -6.17 -1.83 10.89
N ARG A 274 -5.57 -1.28 11.95
CA ARG A 274 -6.27 -1.06 13.22
C ARG A 274 -7.48 -0.13 13.07
N PHE A 275 -7.32 0.98 12.35
CA PHE A 275 -8.43 1.89 12.07
C PHE A 275 -9.55 1.19 11.33
N GLY A 276 -9.25 0.46 10.24
CA GLY A 276 -10.26 -0.24 9.43
C GLY A 276 -11.08 -1.26 10.24
N LEU A 277 -10.41 -2.06 11.09
CA LEU A 277 -11.09 -3.04 11.95
C LEU A 277 -11.93 -2.38 13.05
N GLU A 278 -11.47 -1.27 13.64
CA GLU A 278 -12.21 -0.55 14.68
C GLU A 278 -13.40 0.27 14.13
N THR A 279 -13.39 0.64 12.85
CA THR A 279 -14.43 1.48 12.23
C THR A 279 -15.41 0.73 11.32
N GLY A 280 -15.46 -0.61 11.43
CA GLY A 280 -16.44 -1.43 10.72
C GLY A 280 -16.24 -1.49 9.20
N HIS A 281 -15.02 -1.28 8.71
CA HIS A 281 -14.72 -1.60 7.31
C HIS A 281 -14.82 -3.12 7.09
N ASP A 282 -15.06 -3.52 5.85
CA ASP A 282 -15.08 -4.93 5.46
C ASP A 282 -13.78 -5.63 5.92
N PRO A 283 -13.86 -6.59 6.86
CA PRO A 283 -12.68 -7.29 7.37
C PRO A 283 -11.88 -7.99 6.27
N GLU A 284 -12.53 -8.49 5.20
CA GLU A 284 -11.84 -9.14 4.09
C GLU A 284 -10.96 -8.15 3.31
N ALA A 285 -11.45 -6.92 3.14
CA ALA A 285 -10.69 -5.86 2.49
C ALA A 285 -9.50 -5.39 3.35
N VAL A 286 -9.69 -5.31 4.68
CA VAL A 286 -8.64 -4.90 5.63
C VAL A 286 -7.56 -5.99 5.77
N LEU A 287 -7.97 -7.25 5.93
CA LEU A 287 -7.08 -8.40 6.11
C LEU A 287 -6.55 -8.97 4.79
N MET A 288 -6.88 -8.35 3.64
CA MET A 288 -6.25 -8.65 2.36
C MET A 288 -4.72 -8.62 2.48
N SER A 289 -4.18 -7.68 3.27
CA SER A 289 -2.75 -7.51 3.52
C SER A 289 -2.07 -8.70 4.21
N MET A 290 -2.83 -9.58 4.87
CA MET A 290 -2.28 -10.73 5.59
C MET A 290 -1.68 -11.76 4.62
N PRO A 291 -0.55 -12.40 4.96
CA PRO A 291 -0.03 -13.51 4.18
C PRO A 291 -1.02 -14.69 4.14
N PRO A 292 -0.95 -15.56 3.12
CA PRO A 292 -1.82 -16.74 3.06
C PRO A 292 -1.45 -17.79 4.11
N LEU A 293 -0.17 -17.86 4.49
CA LEU A 293 0.39 -18.75 5.50
C LEU A 293 1.51 -18.03 6.26
N ALA A 294 1.60 -18.25 7.56
CA ALA A 294 2.66 -17.75 8.44
C ALA A 294 2.94 -18.78 9.54
N SER A 295 4.13 -18.73 10.13
CA SER A 295 4.50 -19.58 11.26
C SER A 295 5.13 -18.76 12.39
N TRP A 296 5.00 -19.29 13.60
CA TRP A 296 5.68 -18.82 14.81
C TRP A 296 6.50 -19.99 15.36
N PRO A 297 7.77 -20.14 14.92
CA PRO A 297 8.64 -21.22 15.36
C PRO A 297 9.06 -21.10 16.84
#